data_AF-A0A413WL45-F1
#
_entry.id   AF-A0A413WL45-F1
#
_cell.length_a   1.000
_cell.length_b   1.000
_cell.length_c   1.000
_cell.angle_alpha   90.00
_cell.angle_beta   90.00
_cell.angle_gamma   90.00
#
_symmetry.space_group_name_H-M   'P 1'
#
loop_
_entity.id
_entity.type
_entity.pdbx_description
1 polymer ?
#
loop_
_entity_poly.entity_id
_entity_poly.type
_entity_poly.pdbx_seq_one_letter_code
_entity_poly.pdbx_strand_id
1 'polypeptide(L)'
;MDVMYYSYPVDAILYMYLGATAVVSVLIGLLVWRLFKRRDIGFWTTLVISFIGLSLALVWFQNASVAVFMGTLPWLINLVFSLLLYGLFVGIIYVTFRPRKLDRVQ
;
A
#
# COMPACT_ATOMS: atom_id res chain seq x y z
N MET A 1 -39.24 -3.72 -8.02
CA MET A 1 -38.00 -3.28 -8.68
C MET A 1 -36.91 -3.40 -7.63
N ASP A 2 -36.21 -4.52 -7.62
CA ASP A 2 -35.11 -4.75 -6.68
C ASP A 2 -33.96 -3.86 -7.10
N VAL A 3 -33.75 -2.79 -6.34
CA VAL A 3 -32.54 -1.98 -6.46
C VAL A 3 -31.42 -2.87 -5.97
N MET A 4 -30.77 -3.59 -6.91
CA MET A 4 -29.50 -4.26 -6.70
C MET A 4 -28.47 -3.18 -6.35
N TYR A 5 -28.40 -2.82 -5.07
CA TYR A 5 -27.25 -2.13 -4.51
C TYR A 5 -26.08 -3.09 -4.68
N TYR A 6 -25.28 -2.88 -5.74
CA TYR A 6 -23.91 -3.36 -5.79
C TYR A 6 -23.13 -2.63 -4.68
N SER A 7 -23.40 -3.00 -3.44
CA SER A 7 -22.55 -2.67 -2.30
C SER A 7 -21.27 -3.45 -2.53
N TYR A 8 -20.30 -2.82 -3.19
CA TYR A 8 -18.95 -3.38 -3.28
C TYR A 8 -18.53 -3.79 -1.88
N PRO A 9 -18.07 -5.03 -1.67
CA PRO A 9 -17.66 -5.48 -0.34
C PRO A 9 -16.55 -4.53 0.14
N VAL A 10 -16.69 -4.03 1.37
CA VAL A 10 -15.78 -3.07 2.01
C VAL A 10 -14.31 -3.52 1.88
N ASP A 11 -14.10 -4.84 1.92
CA ASP A 11 -12.83 -5.53 1.71
C ASP A 11 -12.19 -5.21 0.35
N ALA A 12 -12.98 -5.26 -0.74
CA ALA A 12 -12.48 -4.97 -2.07
C ALA A 12 -12.01 -3.51 -2.20
N ILE A 13 -12.72 -2.59 -1.55
CA ILE A 13 -12.36 -1.17 -1.53
C ILE A 13 -11.06 -0.95 -0.75
N LEU A 14 -10.87 -1.64 0.38
CA LEU A 14 -9.61 -1.65 1.12
C LEU A 14 -8.45 -2.08 0.20
N TYR A 15 -8.60 -3.19 -0.53
CA TYR A 15 -7.55 -3.68 -1.43
C TYR A 15 -7.28 -2.73 -2.60
N MET A 16 -8.30 -2.04 -3.10
CA MET A 16 -8.11 -0.97 -4.08
C MET A 16 -7.30 0.20 -3.50
N TYR A 17 -7.56 0.62 -2.26
CA TYR A 17 -6.77 1.66 -1.60
C TYR A 17 -5.31 1.25 -1.38
N LEU A 18 -5.06 0.01 -0.99
CA LEU A 18 -3.70 -0.53 -0.86
C LEU A 18 -2.98 -0.55 -2.22
N GLY A 19 -3.66 -1.01 -3.27
CA GLY A 19 -3.12 -1.02 -4.63
C GLY A 19 -2.80 0.39 -5.14
N ALA A 20 -3.72 1.34 -4.97
CA ALA A 20 -3.51 2.73 -5.34
C ALA A 20 -2.34 3.35 -4.56
N THR A 21 -2.26 3.11 -3.25
CA THR A 21 -1.16 3.56 -2.39
C THR A 21 0.18 3.02 -2.86
N ALA A 22 0.24 1.73 -3.19
CA ALA A 22 1.46 1.09 -3.70
C ALA A 22 1.94 1.74 -5.00
N VAL A 23 1.02 1.96 -5.95
CA VAL A 23 1.35 2.60 -7.24
C VAL A 23 1.82 4.05 -7.02
N VAL A 24 1.06 4.84 -6.27
CA VAL A 24 1.38 6.26 -6.03
C VAL A 24 2.71 6.42 -5.29
N SER A 25 2.94 5.63 -4.24
CA SER A 25 4.20 5.67 -3.47
C SER A 25 5.41 5.31 -4.32
N VAL A 26 5.31 4.29 -5.19
CA VAL A 26 6.38 3.93 -6.14
C VAL A 26 6.65 5.06 -7.11
N LEU A 27 5.60 5.63 -7.72
CA LEU A 27 5.76 6.73 -8.68
C LEU A 27 6.45 7.93 -8.04
N ILE A 28 6.06 8.32 -6.83
CA ILE A 28 6.71 9.41 -6.10
C ILE A 28 8.15 9.05 -5.75
N GLY A 29 8.40 7.83 -5.27
CA GLY A 29 9.75 7.33 -4.96
C GLY A 29 10.70 7.35 -6.15
N LEU A 30 10.23 6.92 -7.33
CA LEU A 30 10.97 6.96 -8.58
C LEU A 30 11.23 8.39 -9.04
N LEU A 31 10.25 9.28 -8.91
CA LEU A 31 10.38 10.69 -9.24
C LEU A 31 11.42 11.37 -8.34
N VAL A 32 11.36 11.13 -7.03
CA VAL A 32 12.34 11.64 -6.05
C VAL A 32 13.74 11.07 -6.33
N TRP A 33 13.85 9.78 -6.66
CA TRP A 33 15.13 9.21 -7.05
C TRP A 33 15.70 9.91 -8.30
N ARG A 34 14.87 10.18 -9.33
CA ARG A 34 15.31 10.89 -10.54
C ARG A 34 15.75 12.33 -10.25
N LEU A 35 15.04 13.04 -9.38
CA LEU A 35 15.35 14.44 -9.04
C LEU A 35 16.62 14.57 -8.21
N PHE A 36 16.75 13.78 -7.15
CA PHE A 36 17.86 13.91 -6.19
C PHE A 36 19.06 13.03 -6.55
N LYS A 37 18.94 12.16 -7.56
CA LYS A 37 19.94 11.14 -7.97
C LYS A 37 20.43 10.23 -6.84
N ARG A 38 19.71 10.19 -5.72
CA ARG A 38 20.02 9.37 -4.54
C ARG A 38 18.98 8.27 -4.38
N ARG A 39 19.41 7.02 -4.54
CA ARG A 39 18.53 5.84 -4.40
C ARG A 39 17.99 5.69 -2.98
N ASP A 40 18.79 6.01 -1.97
CA ASP A 40 18.40 5.91 -0.56
C ASP A 40 17.22 6.83 -0.23
N ILE A 41 17.23 8.06 -0.77
CA ILE A 41 16.14 9.02 -0.57
C ILE A 41 14.86 8.51 -1.25
N GLY A 42 14.95 8.01 -2.49
CA GLY A 42 13.80 7.41 -3.18
C GLY A 42 13.20 6.23 -2.43
N PHE A 43 14.05 5.36 -1.86
CA PHE A 43 13.61 4.24 -1.03
C PHE A 43 12.84 4.72 0.22
N TRP A 44 13.44 5.61 1.01
CA TRP A 44 12.82 6.12 2.23
C TRP A 44 11.54 6.88 1.95
N THR A 45 11.50 7.70 0.89
CA THR A 45 10.28 8.40 0.48
C THR A 45 9.17 7.43 0.09
N THR A 46 9.48 6.38 -0.69
CA THR A 46 8.49 5.34 -1.04
C THR A 46 7.93 4.69 0.21
N LEU A 47 8.81 4.31 1.13
CA LEU A 47 8.44 3.61 2.37
C LEU A 47 7.54 4.47 3.25
N VAL A 48 7.93 5.73 3.50
CA VAL A 48 7.13 6.67 4.31
C VAL A 48 5.77 6.94 3.69
N ILE A 49 5.70 7.23 2.38
CA ILE A 49 4.41 7.51 1.71
C ILE A 49 3.51 6.28 1.73
N SER A 50 4.07 5.10 1.46
CA SER A 50 3.30 3.86 1.49
C SER A 50 2.76 3.53 2.89
N PHE A 51 3.54 3.82 3.94
CA PHE A 51 3.12 3.64 5.33
C PHE A 51 2.01 4.61 5.73
N ILE A 52 2.08 5.87 5.28
CA ILE A 52 1.02 6.85 5.48
C ILE A 52 -0.27 6.38 4.79
N GLY A 53 -0.17 5.95 3.53
CA GLY A 53 -1.34 5.48 2.78
C GLY A 53 -1.95 4.19 3.38
N LEU A 54 -1.13 3.26 3.86
CA LEU A 54 -1.60 2.10 4.64
C LEU A 54 -2.39 2.55 5.87
N SER A 55 -1.83 3.49 6.65
CA SER A 55 -2.46 3.98 7.88
C SER A 55 -3.82 4.63 7.58
N LEU A 56 -3.89 5.45 6.54
CA LEU A 56 -5.14 6.08 6.08
C LEU A 56 -6.16 5.04 5.60
N ALA A 57 -5.72 4.02 4.86
CA ALA A 57 -6.59 2.94 4.39
C ALA A 57 -7.16 2.13 5.56
N LEU A 58 -6.36 1.84 6.59
CA LEU A 58 -6.80 1.10 7.78
C LEU A 58 -7.76 1.93 8.65
N VAL A 59 -7.51 3.23 8.82
CA VAL A 59 -8.44 4.13 9.53
C VAL A 59 -9.77 4.20 8.78
N TRP A 60 -9.74 4.34 7.46
CA TRP A 60 -10.95 4.32 6.65
C TRP A 60 -11.68 2.99 6.77
N PHE A 61 -10.97 1.86 6.70
CA PHE A 61 -11.54 0.52 6.81
C PHE A 61 -12.20 0.28 8.16
N GLN A 62 -11.59 0.75 9.26
CA GLN A 62 -12.19 0.67 10.59
C GLN A 62 -13.53 1.42 10.67
N ASN A 63 -13.61 2.60 10.07
CA ASN A 63 -14.86 3.37 10.05
C ASN A 63 -15.92 2.70 9.16
N ALA A 64 -15.52 2.20 7.99
CA ALA A 64 -16.40 1.51 7.06
C ALA A 64 -16.91 0.17 7.62
N SER A 65 -16.07 -0.57 8.34
CA SER A 65 -16.43 -1.86 8.94
C SER A 65 -17.48 -1.69 10.05
N VAL A 66 -17.42 -0.60 10.82
CA VAL A 66 -18.45 -0.26 11.82
C VAL A 66 -19.78 0.08 11.14
N ALA A 67 -19.75 0.83 10.04
CA ALA A 67 -20.97 1.23 9.32
C ALA A 67 -21.73 0.05 8.69
N VAL A 68 -21.02 -1.02 8.33
CA VAL A 68 -21.60 -2.23 7.72
C VAL A 68 -21.78 -3.37 8.73
N PHE A 69 -21.55 -3.11 10.03
CA PHE A 69 -21.60 -4.13 11.10
C PHE A 69 -20.78 -5.38 10.78
N MET A 70 -19.59 -5.17 10.23
CA MET A 70 -18.68 -6.24 9.89
C MET A 70 -18.27 -7.00 11.16
N GLY A 71 -18.36 -8.33 11.12
CA GLY A 71 -17.90 -9.16 12.24
C GLY A 71 -16.41 -8.97 12.55
N THR A 72 -16.03 -9.17 13.81
CA THR A 72 -14.64 -9.04 14.28
C THR A 72 -13.68 -9.98 13.57
N LEU A 73 -14.12 -11.20 13.24
CA LEU A 73 -13.29 -12.21 12.59
C LEU A 73 -12.99 -11.85 11.12
N PRO A 74 -13.98 -11.49 10.27
CA PRO A 74 -13.72 -10.89 8.96
C PRO A 74 -12.81 -9.65 9.02
N TRP A 75 -13.02 -8.75 9.98
CA TRP A 75 -12.21 -7.54 10.13
C TRP A 75 -10.74 -7.88 10.41
N LEU A 76 -10.49 -8.82 11.33
CA LEU A 76 -9.14 -9.24 11.72
C LEU A 76 -8.40 -9.92 10.56
N ILE A 77 -9.10 -10.74 9.76
CA ILE A 77 -8.52 -11.39 8.58
C ILE A 77 -8.04 -10.34 7.57
N ASN A 78 -8.89 -9.35 7.26
CA ASN A 78 -8.54 -8.27 6.33
C ASN A 78 -7.37 -7.42 6.84
N LEU A 79 -7.31 -7.14 8.15
CA LEU A 79 -6.18 -6.44 8.77
C LEU A 79 -4.87 -7.22 8.60
N VAL A 80 -4.85 -8.50 9.00
CA VAL A 80 -3.65 -9.35 8.89
C VAL A 80 -3.20 -9.48 7.43
N PHE A 81 -4.14 -9.71 6.51
CA PHE A 81 -3.84 -9.83 5.10
C PHE A 81 -3.28 -8.53 4.51
N SER A 82 -3.81 -7.37 4.90
CA SER A 82 -3.29 -6.05 4.50
C SER A 82 -1.86 -5.83 4.98
N LEU A 83 -1.53 -6.24 6.20
CA LEU A 83 -0.17 -6.16 6.73
C LEU A 83 0.79 -7.10 6.00
N LEU A 84 0.35 -8.31 5.63
CA LEU A 84 1.13 -9.23 4.81
C LEU A 84 1.42 -8.66 3.41
N LEU A 85 0.41 -8.09 2.76
CA LEU A 85 0.57 -7.42 1.46
C LEU A 85 1.53 -6.23 1.55
N TYR A 86 1.43 -5.44 2.61
CA TYR A 86 2.36 -4.34 2.85
C TYR A 86 3.79 -4.85 3.07
N GLY A 87 3.98 -5.91 3.85
CA GLY A 87 5.28 -6.54 4.05
C GLY A 87 5.89 -7.06 2.73
N LEU A 88 5.07 -7.70 1.89
CA LEU A 88 5.47 -8.13 0.56
C LEU A 88 5.88 -6.94 -0.32
N PHE A 89 5.09 -5.86 -0.31
CA PHE A 89 5.39 -4.63 -1.02
C PHE A 89 6.73 -4.02 -0.58
N VAL A 90 6.95 -3.87 0.73
CA VAL A 90 8.24 -3.39 1.27
C VAL A 90 9.40 -4.28 0.82
N GLY A 91 9.22 -5.59 0.79
CA GLY A 91 10.21 -6.53 0.25
C GLY A 91 10.55 -6.28 -1.22
N ILE A 92 9.53 -6.04 -2.06
CA ILE A 92 9.69 -5.68 -3.48
C ILE A 92 10.43 -4.34 -3.61
N ILE A 93 10.03 -3.31 -2.85
CA ILE A 93 10.67 -2.00 -2.84
C ILE A 93 12.14 -2.11 -2.42
N TYR A 94 12.41 -2.89 -1.38
CA TYR A 94 13.78 -3.14 -0.93
C TYR A 94 14.62 -3.74 -2.06
N VAL A 95 14.16 -4.79 -2.74
CA VAL A 95 14.89 -5.40 -3.87
C VAL A 95 15.04 -4.43 -5.05
N THR A 96 14.05 -3.58 -5.30
CA THR A 96 14.02 -2.63 -6.41
C THR A 96 15.02 -1.48 -6.23
N PHE A 97 15.09 -0.91 -5.03
CA PHE A 97 16.00 0.20 -4.72
C PHE A 97 17.35 -0.25 -4.17
N ARG A 98 17.52 -1.53 -3.80
CA ARG A 98 18.81 -2.07 -3.32
C ARG A 98 19.89 -1.86 -4.39
N PRO A 99 21.05 -1.27 -4.02
CA PRO A 99 22.15 -1.11 -4.95
C PRO A 99 22.66 -2.49 -5.38
N ARG A 100 22.40 -2.87 -6.63
CA ARG A 100 23.13 -3.96 -7.26
C ARG A 100 24.57 -3.48 -7.41
N LYS A 101 25.52 -4.19 -6.81
CA LYS A 101 26.98 -3.95 -6.98
C LYS A 101 27.48 -4.12 -8.43
N LEU A 102 26.58 -4.21 -9.41
CA LEU A 102 26.90 -4.35 -10.83
C LEU A 102 27.20 -3.02 -11.54
N ASP A 103 27.16 -1.88 -10.85
CA ASP A 103 27.59 -0.58 -11.39
C ASP A 103 29.10 -0.30 -11.10
N ARG A 104 29.96 -1.34 -11.10
CA ARG A 104 31.43 -1.21 -11.02
C ARG A 104 32.14 -1.92 -12.16
N VAL A 105 31.69 -1.76 -13.40
CA VAL A 105 32.54 -1.98 -14.59
C VAL A 105 32.07 -1.05 -15.70
N GLN A 106 32.33 0.25 -15.58
CA GLN A 106 32.56 1.14 -16.73
C GLN A 106 33.59 2.18 -16.31
#